data_AF-A0A2E7VX75-F1
#
_entry.id   AF-A0A2E7VX75-F1
#
_cell.length_a   1.000
_cell.length_b   1.000
_cell.length_c   1.000
_cell.angle_alpha   90.00
_cell.angle_beta   90.00
_cell.angle_gamma   90.00
#
_symmetry.space_group_name_H-M   'P 1'
#
loop_
_entity.id
_entity.type
_entity.pdbx_description
1 polymer ?
#
loop_
_entity_poly.entity_id
_entity_poly.type
_entity_poly.pdbx_seq_one_letter_code
_entity_poly.pdbx_strand_id
1 'polypeptide(L)'
;KEEKQVITDSLKSSGLEIIDISISQMSSFGANCIQLDGKNGPVLVMSSRAFRSFNDNQLDIIQKNTQIIHSSLENIENNSGGSARCMIAEVF
;
A
#
# COMPACT_ATOMS: atom_id res chain seq x y z
N LYS A 1 -14.28 10.30 16.67
CA LYS A 1 -14.31 11.32 15.58
C LYS A 1 -13.15 12.31 15.73
N GLU A 2 -12.87 12.79 16.95
CA GLU A 2 -11.72 13.68 17.22
C GLU A 2 -10.37 13.05 16.89
N GLU A 3 -10.13 11.78 17.27
CA GLU A 3 -8.86 11.10 16.97
C GLU A 3 -8.53 11.01 15.47
N LYS A 4 -9.53 10.68 14.63
CA LYS A 4 -9.35 10.65 13.17
C LYS A 4 -8.91 12.01 12.64
N GLN A 5 -9.50 13.09 13.16
CA GLN A 5 -9.18 14.45 12.73
C GLN A 5 -7.74 14.81 13.11
N VAL A 6 -7.36 14.54 14.37
CA VAL A 6 -5.99 14.78 14.87
C VAL A 6 -4.94 14.04 14.03
N ILE A 7 -5.16 12.76 13.72
CA ILE A 7 -4.24 11.98 12.88
C ILE A 7 -4.19 12.54 11.46
N THR A 8 -5.35 12.86 10.88
CA THR A 8 -5.43 13.40 9.51
C THR A 8 -4.69 14.74 9.40
N ASP A 9 -4.83 15.61 10.39
CA ASP A 9 -4.17 16.92 10.39
C ASP A 9 -2.66 16.79 10.60
N SER A 10 -2.22 15.86 11.45
CA SER A 10 -0.80 15.53 11.62
C SER A 10 -0.16 14.92 10.37
N LEU A 11 -0.90 14.12 9.59
CA LEU A 11 -0.40 13.57 8.33
C LEU A 11 -0.33 14.65 7.26
N LYS A 12 -1.33 15.52 7.15
CA LYS A 12 -1.32 16.64 6.20
C LYS A 12 -0.20 17.63 6.48
N SER A 13 0.13 17.90 7.75
CA SER A 13 1.23 18.81 8.11
C SER A 13 2.62 18.28 7.72
N SER A 14 2.76 16.98 7.51
CA SER A 14 4.01 16.36 7.04
C SER A 14 4.26 16.50 5.53
N GLY A 15 3.33 17.12 4.79
CA GLY A 15 3.42 17.27 3.33
C GLY A 15 3.09 16.00 2.54
N LEU A 16 2.57 14.96 3.21
CA LEU A 16 2.18 13.70 2.58
C LEU A 16 0.75 13.80 1.99
N GLU A 17 0.57 13.22 0.81
CA GLU A 17 -0.73 13.05 0.17
C GLU A 17 -1.46 11.86 0.81
N ILE A 18 -2.69 12.06 1.30
CA ILE A 18 -3.51 10.99 1.89
C ILE A 18 -4.33 10.34 0.78
N ILE A 19 -4.18 9.03 0.63
CA ILE A 19 -4.98 8.21 -0.27
C ILE A 19 -6.02 7.44 0.56
N ASP A 20 -7.27 7.87 0.47
CA ASP A 20 -8.38 7.13 1.07
C ASP A 20 -8.56 5.78 0.35
N ILE A 21 -8.75 4.72 1.12
CA ILE A 21 -9.10 3.39 0.59
C ILE A 21 -10.46 2.95 1.09
N SER A 22 -11.20 2.22 0.24
CA SER A 22 -12.46 1.61 0.63
C SER A 22 -12.24 0.38 1.52
N ILE A 23 -13.31 -0.06 2.18
CA ILE A 23 -13.30 -1.34 2.91
C ILE A 23 -12.99 -2.50 1.96
N SER A 24 -13.49 -2.48 0.72
CA SER A 24 -13.20 -3.53 -0.27
C SER A 24 -11.73 -3.56 -0.68
N GLN A 25 -11.09 -2.39 -0.80
CA GLN A 25 -9.65 -2.27 -1.06
C GLN A 25 -8.83 -2.77 0.13
N MET A 26 -9.22 -2.41 1.35
CA MET A 26 -8.61 -2.94 2.57
C MET A 26 -8.72 -4.47 2.64
N SER A 27 -9.91 -5.03 2.40
CA SER A 27 -10.14 -6.48 2.32
C SER A 27 -9.42 -7.14 1.15
N SER A 28 -8.89 -6.37 0.21
CA SER A 28 -8.05 -6.82 -0.90
C SER A 28 -6.55 -6.60 -0.63
N PHE A 29 -6.18 -6.37 0.62
CA PHE A 29 -4.81 -6.12 1.06
C PHE A 29 -4.19 -4.82 0.53
N GLY A 30 -5.00 -3.84 0.11
CA GLY A 30 -4.53 -2.54 -0.39
C GLY A 30 -3.64 -1.75 0.58
N ALA A 31 -3.79 -1.98 1.89
CA ALA A 31 -2.93 -1.37 2.92
C ALA A 31 -1.77 -2.28 3.39
N ASN A 32 -1.61 -3.49 2.83
CA ASN A 32 -0.53 -4.43 3.18
C ASN A 32 0.61 -4.35 2.15
N CYS A 33 0.97 -3.13 1.77
CA CYS A 33 2.03 -2.83 0.82
C CYS A 33 3.30 -2.38 1.58
N ILE A 34 4.47 -2.52 0.98
CA ILE A 34 5.74 -2.03 1.56
C ILE A 34 6.57 -1.33 0.50
N GLN A 35 7.11 -0.16 0.85
CA GLN A 35 8.06 0.54 0.00
C GLN A 35 9.47 0.05 0.31
N LEU A 36 10.25 -0.25 -0.72
CA LEU A 36 11.63 -0.68 -0.65
C LEU A 36 12.52 0.23 -1.50
N ASP A 37 13.81 0.23 -1.20
CA ASP A 37 14.81 0.90 -2.04
C ASP A 37 15.11 0.04 -3.28
N GLY A 38 14.60 0.48 -4.42
CA GLY A 38 14.90 -0.11 -5.71
C GLY A 38 16.14 0.49 -6.36
N LYS A 39 16.73 -0.23 -7.33
CA LYS A 39 17.92 0.22 -8.08
C LYS A 39 17.72 1.57 -8.79
N ASN A 40 16.50 1.86 -9.22
CA ASN A 40 16.16 3.07 -9.98
C ASN A 40 15.31 4.05 -9.15
N GLY A 41 15.27 3.89 -7.83
CA GLY A 41 14.42 4.65 -6.93
C GLY A 41 13.42 3.78 -6.16
N PRO A 42 12.55 4.41 -5.34
CA PRO A 42 11.62 3.70 -4.47
C PRO A 42 10.66 2.81 -5.24
N VAL A 43 10.47 1.58 -4.76
CA VAL A 43 9.49 0.63 -5.31
C VAL A 43 8.45 0.28 -4.26
N LEU A 44 7.17 0.38 -4.61
CA LEU A 44 6.07 -0.08 -3.76
C LEU A 44 5.68 -1.48 -4.19
N VAL A 45 5.91 -2.44 -3.28
CA VAL A 45 5.60 -3.85 -3.50
C VAL A 45 4.23 -4.17 -2.91
N MET A 46 3.38 -4.81 -3.71
CA MET A 46 2.04 -5.22 -3.31
C MET A 46 1.60 -6.52 -4.02
N SER A 47 0.52 -7.14 -3.58
CA SER A 47 -0.05 -8.27 -4.32
C SER A 47 -0.81 -7.80 -5.56
N SER A 48 -0.96 -8.68 -6.56
CA SER A 48 -1.81 -8.42 -7.72
C SER A 48 -3.27 -8.19 -7.34
N ARG A 49 -3.73 -8.73 -6.20
CA ARG A 49 -5.07 -8.50 -5.66
C ARG A 49 -5.21 -7.07 -5.13
N ALA A 50 -4.22 -6.59 -4.37
CA ALA A 50 -4.17 -5.20 -3.91
C ALA A 50 -4.12 -4.23 -5.09
N PHE A 51 -3.22 -4.47 -6.05
CA PHE A 51 -3.05 -3.64 -7.24
C PHE A 51 -4.38 -3.44 -8.01
N ARG A 52 -5.08 -4.53 -8.31
CA ARG A 52 -6.36 -4.50 -9.05
C ARG A 52 -7.52 -3.88 -8.26
N SER A 53 -7.38 -3.70 -6.96
CA SER A 53 -8.42 -3.09 -6.12
C SER A 53 -8.39 -1.56 -6.19
N PHE A 54 -7.24 -0.97 -6.52
CA PHE A 54 -7.08 0.48 -6.69
C PHE A 54 -7.71 0.95 -8.00
N ASN A 55 -8.22 2.18 -7.99
CA ASN A 55 -8.63 2.86 -9.22
C ASN A 55 -7.46 3.63 -9.84
N ASP A 56 -7.61 4.03 -11.10
CA ASP A 56 -6.57 4.70 -11.87
C ASP A 56 -6.07 5.98 -11.19
N ASN A 57 -6.96 6.79 -10.61
CA ASN A 57 -6.56 8.00 -9.88
C ASN A 57 -5.67 7.68 -8.66
N GLN A 58 -5.98 6.62 -7.91
CA GLN A 58 -5.14 6.20 -6.77
C GLN A 58 -3.79 5.68 -7.26
N LEU A 59 -3.78 4.88 -8.33
CA LEU A 59 -2.55 4.37 -8.94
C LEU A 59 -1.67 5.51 -9.45
N ASP A 60 -2.25 6.49 -10.13
CA ASP A 60 -1.56 7.69 -10.60
C ASP A 60 -0.90 8.45 -9.44
N ILE A 61 -1.61 8.64 -8.33
CA ILE A 61 -1.05 9.30 -7.13
C ILE A 61 0.12 8.50 -6.58
N ILE A 62 -0.01 7.19 -6.44
CA ILE A 62 1.07 6.31 -5.97
C ILE A 62 2.28 6.42 -6.89
N GLN A 63 2.06 6.34 -8.21
CA GLN A 63 3.11 6.31 -9.21
C GLN A 63 3.90 7.63 -9.35
N LYS A 64 3.42 8.75 -8.77
CA LYS A 64 4.18 10.01 -8.71
C LYS A 64 5.51 9.86 -7.96
N ASN A 65 5.55 9.03 -6.92
CA ASN A 65 6.68 8.96 -5.99
C ASN A 65 7.39 7.60 -5.98
N THR A 66 6.80 6.57 -6.59
CA THR A 66 7.33 5.22 -6.53
C THR A 66 6.88 4.37 -7.71
N GLN A 67 7.72 3.43 -8.14
CA GLN A 67 7.30 2.41 -9.10
C GLN A 67 6.50 1.31 -8.39
N ILE A 68 5.38 0.89 -8.97
CA ILE A 68 4.62 -0.26 -8.45
C ILE A 68 5.22 -1.56 -9.00
N ILE A 69 5.46 -2.52 -8.12
CA ILE A 69 5.78 -3.90 -8.46
C ILE A 69 4.73 -4.79 -7.79
N HIS A 70 4.09 -5.65 -8.58
CA HIS A 70 3.09 -6.56 -8.05
C HIS A 70 3.25 -7.99 -8.58
N SER A 71 2.88 -8.96 -7.75
CA SER A 71 2.86 -10.38 -8.11
C SER A 71 1.66 -11.08 -7.47
N SER A 72 1.24 -12.20 -8.03
CA SER A 72 0.18 -13.01 -7.41
C SER A 72 0.69 -13.63 -6.12
N LEU A 73 -0.04 -13.41 -5.03
CA LEU A 73 0.19 -14.01 -3.71
C LEU A 73 -1.00 -14.87 -3.26
N GLU A 74 -1.83 -15.31 -4.21
CA GLU A 74 -3.14 -15.93 -3.97
C GLU A 74 -3.09 -17.07 -2.93
N ASN A 75 -2.10 -17.96 -3.03
CA ASN A 75 -1.96 -19.07 -2.09
C ASN A 75 -1.72 -18.61 -0.64
N ILE A 76 -0.99 -17.52 -0.43
CA ILE A 76 -0.68 -17.00 0.91
C ILE A 76 -1.88 -16.21 1.44
N GLU A 77 -2.46 -15.37 0.59
CA GLU A 77 -3.61 -14.53 0.94
C GLU A 77 -4.84 -15.38 1.32
N ASN A 78 -5.10 -16.47 0.58
CA ASN A 78 -6.27 -17.31 0.80
C ASN A 78 -6.10 -18.32 1.94
N ASN A 79 -4.87 -18.81 2.20
CA ASN A 79 -4.64 -19.87 3.18
C ASN A 79 -4.03 -19.38 4.51
N SER A 80 -3.36 -18.22 4.52
CA SER A 80 -2.59 -17.75 5.68
C SER A 80 -2.91 -16.31 6.10
N GLY A 81 -3.68 -15.57 5.30
CA GLY A 81 -4.16 -14.22 5.64
C GLY A 81 -3.09 -13.12 5.64
N GLY A 82 -1.91 -13.39 5.08
CA GLY A 82 -0.83 -12.41 4.88
C GLY A 82 -0.76 -11.92 3.43
N SER A 83 -0.08 -10.79 3.20
CA SER A 83 0.23 -10.28 1.85
C SER A 83 1.65 -9.70 1.81
N ALA A 84 1.99 -8.91 0.79
CA ALA A 84 3.35 -8.51 0.44
C ALA A 84 4.18 -8.00 1.63
N ARG A 85 3.65 -7.06 2.42
CA ARG A 85 4.38 -6.51 3.59
C ARG A 85 4.64 -7.57 4.66
N CYS A 86 3.71 -8.50 4.89
CA CYS A 86 3.87 -9.55 5.89
C CYS A 86 4.93 -10.60 5.53
N MET A 87 5.36 -10.66 4.26
CA MET A 87 6.35 -11.62 3.77
C MET A 87 7.77 -11.09 3.75
N ILE A 88 7.97 -9.82 4.13
CA ILE A 88 9.25 -9.13 4.03
C ILE A 88 9.64 -8.63 5.42
N ALA A 89 10.82 -9.03 5.87
CA ALA A 89 11.42 -8.57 7.10
C ALA A 89 12.65 -7.72 6.79
N GLU A 90 12.69 -6.52 7.34
CA GLU A 90 13.88 -5.66 7.31
C GLU A 90 14.90 -6.23 8.32
N VAL A 91 16.14 -6.43 7.86
CA VAL A 91 17.26 -6.86 8.71
C VAL A 91 18.16 -5.64 8.89
N PHE A 92 18.16 -5.08 10.11
CA PHE A 92 18.96 -3.92 10.50
C PHE A 92 20.33 -4.32 11.05
#